data_AF-A0A101X5G2-F1
#
_entry.id   AF-A0A101X5G2-F1
#
_cell.length_a   1.000
_cell.length_b   1.000
_cell.length_c   1.000
_cell.angle_alpha   90.00
_cell.angle_beta   90.00
_cell.angle_gamma   90.00
#
_symmetry.space_group_name_H-M   'P 1'
#
loop_
_entity.id
_entity.type
_entity.pdbx_description
1 polymer ?
#
loop_
_entity_poly.entity_id
_entity_poly.type
_entity_poly.pdbx_seq_one_letter_code
_entity_poly.pdbx_strand_id
1 'polypeptide(L)'
;MPSRRSFNELELRLAYVAARSFRNIRPLKWDSVGGNRFRVSVDAVSDQDQLVVVDYRGSALVRVDGKPTYALDSYHRFIPLTRGSHVVETEFTPYAAFGEIVDVNPGEPYLVTRSYSAWRLWAYGRVILDLARATGDDALRDTLLNALTEALRRVPFTTVSRLQLMLAAKLYGLPWGVRIGQIVTEDLGNVFTEDSTSDSAFDDALGVLRGLVGGFGKVGVVFGVGHAHIDAAWLWPFEESRRKV
;
A
#
# COMPACT_ATOMS: atom_id res chain seq x y z
N MET A 1 32.73 3.78 13.16
CA MET A 1 31.53 3.24 12.46
C MET A 1 30.36 4.18 12.70
N PRO A 2 29.49 4.44 11.72
CA PRO A 2 28.28 5.22 11.97
C PRO A 2 27.44 4.55 13.05
N SER A 3 26.78 5.33 13.90
CA SER A 3 25.93 4.79 14.98
C SER A 3 24.76 3.99 14.42
N ARG A 4 24.46 2.86 15.07
CA ARG A 4 23.25 2.05 14.81
C ARG A 4 22.01 2.90 15.09
N ARG A 5 21.06 2.94 14.16
CA ARG A 5 19.81 3.69 14.32
C ARG A 5 18.85 2.96 15.27
N SER A 6 18.02 3.73 15.98
CA SER A 6 16.99 3.17 16.86
C SER A 6 15.84 2.56 16.05
N PHE A 7 15.06 1.67 16.66
CA PHE A 7 13.83 1.13 16.05
C PHE A 7 12.89 2.25 15.59
N ASN A 8 12.67 3.26 16.44
CA ASN A 8 11.79 4.38 16.12
C ASN A 8 12.27 5.17 14.90
N GLU A 9 13.59 5.43 14.80
CA GLU A 9 14.14 6.13 13.63
C GLU A 9 13.98 5.29 12.36
N LEU A 10 14.23 3.99 12.42
CA LEU A 10 14.06 3.07 11.28
C LEU A 10 12.60 2.99 10.82
N GLU A 11 11.64 2.95 11.75
CA GLU A 11 10.21 3.00 11.43
C GLU A 11 9.81 4.29 10.72
N LEU A 12 10.25 5.44 11.23
CA LEU A 12 9.94 6.73 10.63
C LEU A 12 10.50 6.84 9.21
N ARG A 13 11.75 6.39 9.00
CA ARG A 13 12.37 6.34 7.68
C ARG A 13 11.61 5.41 6.73
N LEU A 14 11.23 4.20 7.18
CA LEU A 14 10.43 3.28 6.36
C LEU A 14 9.07 3.87 6.00
N ALA A 15 8.44 4.58 6.93
CA ALA A 15 7.17 5.22 6.69
C ALA A 15 7.26 6.34 5.62
N TYR A 16 8.39 7.07 5.60
CA TYR A 16 8.71 7.99 4.50
C TYR A 16 8.94 7.26 3.16
N VAL A 17 9.63 6.12 3.16
CA VAL A 17 9.77 5.28 1.95
C VAL A 17 8.41 4.80 1.44
N ALA A 18 7.49 4.43 2.34
CA ALA A 18 6.12 4.05 1.96
C ALA A 18 5.38 5.20 1.29
N ALA A 19 5.49 6.42 1.82
CA ALA A 19 4.91 7.62 1.23
C ALA A 19 5.48 7.92 -0.16
N ARG A 20 6.81 7.83 -0.32
CA ARG A 20 7.49 7.98 -1.62
C ARG A 20 7.15 6.91 -2.65
N SER A 21 6.52 5.81 -2.23
CA SER A 21 6.05 4.79 -3.17
C SER A 21 4.86 5.22 -4.01
N PHE A 22 4.15 6.28 -3.62
CA PHE A 22 3.07 6.87 -4.41
C PHE A 22 3.61 8.07 -5.18
N ARG A 23 3.43 8.10 -6.50
CA ARG A 23 3.89 9.18 -7.38
C ARG A 23 2.75 9.70 -8.24
N ASN A 24 2.88 10.91 -8.76
CA ASN A 24 1.92 11.52 -9.71
C ASN A 24 0.46 11.41 -9.24
N ILE A 25 0.20 11.65 -7.95
CA ILE A 25 -1.11 11.41 -7.34
C ILE A 25 -2.13 12.39 -7.92
N ARG A 26 -3.18 11.85 -8.55
CA ARG A 26 -4.31 12.62 -9.09
C ARG A 26 -5.60 12.21 -8.38
N PRO A 27 -6.20 13.08 -7.54
CA PRO A 27 -7.53 12.86 -7.02
C PRO A 27 -8.54 12.77 -8.16
N LEU A 28 -9.48 11.83 -8.06
CA LEU A 28 -10.55 11.63 -9.02
C LEU A 28 -11.91 11.77 -8.31
N LYS A 29 -12.98 11.76 -9.11
CA LYS A 29 -14.35 11.75 -8.59
C LYS A 29 -15.11 10.60 -9.19
N TRP A 30 -15.93 9.96 -8.35
CA TRP A 30 -16.89 8.96 -8.78
C TRP A 30 -18.10 9.64 -9.42
N ASP A 31 -18.50 9.14 -10.59
CA ASP A 31 -19.81 9.39 -11.17
C ASP A 31 -20.79 8.32 -10.66
N SER A 32 -21.95 8.74 -10.15
CA SER A 32 -23.00 7.81 -9.75
C SER A 32 -23.72 7.24 -10.98
N VAL A 33 -23.81 5.91 -11.06
CA VAL A 33 -24.52 5.17 -12.12
C VAL A 33 -25.89 4.66 -11.62
N GLY A 34 -26.29 5.09 -10.41
CA GLY A 34 -27.54 4.70 -9.76
C GLY A 34 -27.41 3.44 -8.90
N GLY A 35 -28.14 3.43 -7.78
CA GLY A 35 -27.99 2.43 -6.72
C GLY A 35 -26.61 2.54 -6.07
N ASN A 36 -26.01 1.39 -5.76
CA ASN A 36 -24.67 1.30 -5.18
C ASN A 36 -23.57 1.17 -6.26
N ARG A 37 -23.78 1.76 -7.43
CA ARG A 37 -22.83 1.67 -8.55
C ARG A 37 -22.19 3.00 -8.86
N PHE A 38 -20.86 2.97 -9.02
CA PHE A 38 -20.05 4.16 -9.27
C PHE A 38 -19.07 3.90 -10.39
N ARG A 39 -18.77 4.92 -11.18
CA ARG A 39 -17.87 4.84 -12.33
C ARG A 39 -16.84 5.96 -12.28
N VAL A 40 -15.63 5.67 -12.76
CA VAL A 40 -14.63 6.69 -13.06
C VAL A 40 -13.91 6.34 -14.35
N SER A 41 -13.69 7.33 -15.19
CA SER A 41 -12.84 7.21 -16.38
C SER A 41 -11.42 7.64 -16.02
N VAL A 42 -10.43 6.84 -16.41
CA VAL A 42 -9.02 7.06 -16.06
C VAL A 42 -8.12 6.88 -17.27
N ASP A 43 -7.16 7.78 -17.42
CA ASP A 43 -6.09 7.67 -18.42
C ASP A 43 -4.77 7.32 -17.71
N ALA A 44 -4.43 6.04 -17.75
CA ALA A 44 -3.18 5.49 -17.25
C ALA A 44 -2.07 5.73 -18.27
N VAL A 45 -1.02 6.44 -17.85
CA VAL A 45 0.13 6.79 -18.71
C VAL A 45 1.25 5.76 -18.62
N SER A 46 1.20 4.90 -17.61
CA SER A 46 2.20 3.87 -17.31
C SER A 46 1.52 2.58 -16.82
N ASP A 47 2.13 1.42 -17.09
CA ASP A 47 1.71 0.13 -16.51
C ASP A 47 1.97 0.04 -14.98
N GLN A 48 2.56 1.10 -14.43
CA GLN A 48 2.76 1.30 -12.99
C GLN A 48 1.60 2.05 -12.35
N ASP A 49 0.66 2.55 -13.14
CA ASP A 49 -0.48 3.30 -12.64
C ASP A 49 -1.51 2.36 -11.99
N GLN A 50 -2.07 2.83 -10.89
CA GLN A 50 -3.06 2.11 -10.11
C GLN A 50 -4.15 3.08 -9.69
N LEU A 51 -5.41 2.63 -9.76
CA LEU A 51 -6.48 3.29 -9.04
C LEU A 51 -6.44 2.82 -7.58
N VAL A 52 -6.36 3.77 -6.66
CA VAL A 52 -6.37 3.56 -5.21
C VAL A 52 -7.66 4.12 -4.67
N VAL A 53 -8.39 3.33 -3.88
CA VAL A 53 -9.63 3.79 -3.24
C VAL A 53 -9.43 3.75 -1.73
N VAL A 54 -9.71 4.86 -1.06
CA VAL A 54 -9.61 5.00 0.40
C VAL A 54 -10.94 5.44 1.00
N ASP A 55 -11.14 5.20 2.30
CA ASP A 55 -12.32 5.61 3.08
C ASP A 55 -13.68 5.13 2.54
N TYR A 56 -13.70 4.08 1.73
CA TYR A 56 -14.95 3.42 1.35
C TYR A 56 -15.47 2.55 2.50
N ARG A 57 -16.76 2.23 2.42
CA ARG A 57 -17.46 1.32 3.32
C ARG A 57 -18.31 0.35 2.50
N GLY A 58 -18.36 -0.89 2.95
CA GLY A 58 -18.90 -2.01 2.20
C GLY A 58 -17.81 -2.73 1.42
N SER A 59 -18.21 -3.74 0.66
CA SER A 59 -17.35 -4.41 -0.30
C SER A 59 -17.83 -4.08 -1.72
N ALA A 60 -16.97 -4.19 -2.73
CA ALA A 60 -17.40 -3.97 -4.11
C ALA A 60 -16.78 -4.95 -5.09
N LEU A 61 -17.57 -5.36 -6.08
CA LEU A 61 -17.04 -5.93 -7.31
C LEU A 61 -16.55 -4.78 -8.20
N VAL A 62 -15.32 -4.89 -8.68
CA VAL A 62 -14.71 -3.92 -9.59
C VAL A 62 -14.66 -4.50 -11.00
N ARG A 63 -15.22 -3.74 -11.94
CA ARG A 63 -15.12 -4.02 -13.37
C ARG A 63 -14.18 -3.01 -14.02
N VAL A 64 -13.22 -3.51 -14.81
CA VAL A 64 -12.37 -2.68 -15.65
C VAL A 64 -12.76 -2.96 -17.10
N ASP A 65 -13.20 -1.93 -17.81
CA ASP A 65 -13.70 -2.02 -19.18
C ASP A 65 -14.82 -3.08 -19.32
N GLY A 66 -15.72 -3.10 -18.34
CA GLY A 66 -16.87 -4.01 -18.26
C GLY A 66 -16.54 -5.43 -17.77
N LYS A 67 -15.27 -5.80 -17.59
CA LYS A 67 -14.87 -7.14 -17.13
C LYS A 67 -14.69 -7.17 -15.61
N PRO A 68 -15.26 -8.15 -14.88
CA PRO A 68 -15.02 -8.31 -13.44
C PRO A 68 -13.59 -8.75 -13.19
N THR A 69 -12.78 -7.88 -12.58
CA THR A 69 -11.32 -8.09 -12.49
C THR A 69 -10.80 -8.01 -11.06
N TYR A 70 -11.36 -7.14 -10.22
CA TYR A 70 -10.87 -6.91 -8.86
C TYR A 70 -12.01 -6.77 -7.86
N ALA A 71 -11.67 -6.67 -6.58
CA ALA A 71 -12.60 -6.36 -5.51
C ALA A 71 -12.07 -5.19 -4.67
N LEU A 72 -12.99 -4.49 -3.99
CA LEU A 72 -12.68 -3.59 -2.90
C LEU A 72 -13.23 -4.18 -1.60
N ASP A 73 -12.38 -4.32 -0.58
CA ASP A 73 -12.73 -4.76 0.78
C ASP A 73 -11.66 -4.27 1.77
N SER A 74 -11.72 -4.58 3.07
CA SER A 74 -10.72 -4.08 4.04
C SER A 74 -9.25 -4.35 3.70
N TYR A 75 -8.97 -5.33 2.84
CA TYR A 75 -7.64 -5.79 2.43
C TYR A 75 -7.27 -5.38 1.00
N HIS A 76 -8.25 -5.24 0.09
CA HIS A 76 -8.04 -4.91 -1.32
C HIS A 76 -8.41 -3.47 -1.64
N ARG A 77 -7.39 -2.63 -1.86
CA ARG A 77 -7.52 -1.16 -2.02
C ARG A 77 -6.89 -0.61 -3.30
N PHE A 78 -6.36 -1.49 -4.14
CA PHE A 78 -5.58 -1.17 -5.33
C PHE A 78 -6.15 -1.89 -6.54
N ILE A 79 -6.30 -1.16 -7.63
CA ILE A 79 -6.74 -1.66 -8.94
C ILE A 79 -5.63 -1.33 -9.93
N PRO A 80 -4.72 -2.27 -10.23
CA PRO A 80 -3.70 -2.10 -11.25
C PRO A 80 -4.31 -1.82 -12.62
N LEU A 81 -3.75 -0.84 -13.33
CA LEU A 81 -4.19 -0.44 -14.66
C LEU A 81 -3.03 -0.60 -15.65
N THR A 82 -3.33 -1.15 -16.81
CA THR A 82 -2.40 -1.10 -17.95
C THR A 82 -2.38 0.32 -18.52
N ARG A 83 -1.36 0.65 -19.31
CA ARG A 83 -1.34 1.91 -20.05
C ARG A 83 -2.54 2.00 -21.00
N GLY A 84 -3.28 3.11 -20.94
CA GLY A 84 -4.44 3.37 -21.79
C GLY A 84 -5.58 4.07 -21.06
N SER A 85 -6.65 4.33 -21.81
CA SER A 85 -7.91 4.83 -21.27
C SER A 85 -8.74 3.65 -20.77
N HIS A 86 -9.21 3.73 -19.54
CA HIS A 86 -10.00 2.69 -18.90
C HIS A 86 -11.27 3.29 -18.26
N VAL A 87 -12.33 2.50 -18.24
CA VAL A 87 -13.51 2.77 -17.43
C VAL A 87 -13.55 1.79 -16.28
N VAL A 88 -13.46 2.31 -15.05
CA VAL A 88 -13.54 1.52 -13.83
C VAL A 88 -14.92 1.70 -13.22
N GLU A 89 -15.65 0.60 -13.07
CA GLU A 89 -16.96 0.56 -12.44
C GLU A 89 -16.89 -0.26 -11.16
N THR A 90 -17.58 0.21 -10.12
CA THR A 90 -17.70 -0.48 -8.84
C THR A 90 -19.17 -0.75 -8.55
N GLU A 91 -19.46 -1.92 -8.01
CA GLU A 91 -20.78 -2.31 -7.54
C GLU A 91 -20.68 -2.69 -6.08
N PHE A 92 -21.07 -1.77 -5.21
CA PHE A 92 -20.95 -1.93 -3.77
C PHE A 92 -22.12 -2.72 -3.17
N THR A 93 -21.79 -3.51 -2.16
CA THR A 93 -22.70 -4.25 -1.30
C THR A 93 -22.50 -3.81 0.16
N PRO A 94 -23.58 -3.76 0.96
CA PRO A 94 -23.47 -3.36 2.37
C PRO A 94 -22.76 -4.40 3.23
N TYR A 95 -22.49 -5.60 2.72
CA TYR A 95 -21.77 -6.65 3.46
C TYR A 95 -20.26 -6.40 3.42
N ALA A 96 -19.66 -6.16 4.58
CA ALA A 96 -18.21 -6.14 4.77
C ALA A 96 -17.61 -7.56 4.65
N ALA A 97 -16.29 -7.68 4.85
CA ALA A 97 -15.56 -8.94 4.68
C ALA A 97 -16.04 -10.07 5.62
N PHE A 98 -16.60 -9.72 6.79
CA PHE A 98 -17.09 -10.68 7.79
C PHE A 98 -18.60 -10.53 8.04
N GLY A 99 -19.33 -10.03 7.05
CA GLY A 99 -20.80 -9.97 7.06
C GLY A 99 -21.40 -8.84 7.88
N GLU A 100 -20.59 -7.94 8.43
CA GLU A 100 -21.09 -6.71 9.03
C GLU A 100 -21.85 -5.90 7.98
N ILE A 101 -23.07 -5.49 8.32
CA ILE A 101 -23.89 -4.63 7.48
C ILE A 101 -23.48 -3.19 7.76
N VAL A 102 -23.01 -2.50 6.72
CA VAL A 102 -22.56 -1.10 6.81
C VAL A 102 -23.23 -0.23 5.76
N ASP A 103 -23.30 1.06 6.06
CA ASP A 103 -23.71 2.07 5.09
C ASP A 103 -22.67 2.16 3.98
N VAL A 104 -23.07 1.84 2.75
CA VAL A 104 -22.21 1.92 1.57
C VAL A 104 -21.68 3.34 1.41
N ASN A 105 -20.37 3.45 1.22
CA ASN A 105 -19.69 4.66 0.84
C ASN A 105 -18.65 4.30 -0.23
N PRO A 106 -18.68 4.88 -1.44
CA PRO A 106 -17.70 4.57 -2.48
C PRO A 106 -16.28 5.05 -2.18
N GLY A 107 -16.11 5.86 -1.13
CA GLY A 107 -14.82 6.42 -0.74
C GLY A 107 -14.26 7.38 -1.79
N GLU A 108 -12.95 7.59 -1.72
CA GLU A 108 -12.23 8.55 -2.54
C GLU A 108 -11.27 7.84 -3.51
N PRO A 109 -11.44 8.01 -4.82
CA PRO A 109 -10.56 7.43 -5.83
C PRO A 109 -9.36 8.35 -6.12
N TYR A 110 -8.17 7.75 -6.21
CA TYR A 110 -6.93 8.42 -6.60
C TYR A 110 -6.22 7.59 -7.67
N LEU A 111 -5.81 8.23 -8.77
CA LEU A 111 -4.88 7.62 -9.70
C LEU A 111 -3.46 7.91 -9.23
N VAL A 112 -2.65 6.87 -9.07
CA VAL A 112 -1.27 6.98 -8.60
C VAL A 112 -0.34 6.17 -9.49
N THR A 113 0.86 6.66 -9.75
CA THR A 113 1.95 5.86 -10.29
C THR A 113 2.68 5.19 -9.12
N ARG A 114 2.80 3.87 -9.13
CA ARG A 114 3.50 3.11 -8.07
C ARG A 114 5.00 3.04 -8.34
N SER A 115 5.83 3.49 -7.40
CA SER A 115 7.23 3.06 -7.35
C SER A 115 7.32 1.71 -6.64
N TYR A 116 7.48 0.63 -7.41
CA TYR A 116 7.65 -0.70 -6.81
C TYR A 116 8.99 -0.86 -6.09
N SER A 117 10.03 -0.12 -6.48
CA SER A 117 11.33 -0.18 -5.79
C SER A 117 11.21 0.41 -4.38
N ALA A 118 10.59 1.58 -4.23
CA ALA A 118 10.29 2.16 -2.92
C ALA A 118 9.34 1.26 -2.11
N TRP A 119 8.26 0.77 -2.73
CA TRP A 119 7.29 -0.09 -2.06
C TRP A 119 7.90 -1.40 -1.55
N ARG A 120 8.70 -2.09 -2.39
CA ARG A 120 9.41 -3.31 -2.00
C ARG A 120 10.41 -3.05 -0.89
N LEU A 121 11.14 -1.93 -0.95
CA LEU A 121 12.07 -1.55 0.11
C LEU A 121 11.34 -1.37 1.45
N TRP A 122 10.20 -0.68 1.43
CA TRP A 122 9.33 -0.55 2.61
C TRP A 122 8.88 -1.92 3.13
N ALA A 123 8.33 -2.79 2.26
CA ALA A 123 7.84 -4.11 2.65
C ALA A 123 8.95 -4.98 3.26
N TYR A 124 10.12 -5.04 2.61
CA TYR A 124 11.27 -5.81 3.08
C TYR A 124 11.80 -5.24 4.40
N GLY A 125 11.93 -3.92 4.47
CA GLY A 125 12.36 -3.25 5.69
C GLY A 125 11.41 -3.48 6.87
N ARG A 126 10.09 -3.51 6.62
CA ARG A 126 9.09 -3.82 7.65
C ARG A 126 9.25 -5.24 8.18
N VAL A 127 9.35 -6.24 7.30
CA VAL A 127 9.56 -7.64 7.70
C VAL A 127 10.86 -7.81 8.47
N ILE A 128 11.95 -7.16 8.03
CA ILE A 128 13.24 -7.18 8.74
C ILE A 128 13.10 -6.60 10.15
N LEU A 129 12.39 -5.48 10.29
CA LEU A 129 12.20 -4.83 11.58
C LEU A 129 11.34 -5.67 12.52
N ASP A 130 10.27 -6.27 12.00
CA ASP A 130 9.39 -7.16 12.78
C ASP A 130 10.15 -8.43 13.22
N LEU A 131 10.98 -9.01 12.35
CA LEU A 131 11.86 -10.13 12.71
C LEU A 131 12.90 -9.73 13.76
N ALA A 132 13.52 -8.56 13.62
CA ALA A 132 14.49 -8.04 14.59
C ALA A 132 13.87 -7.79 15.98
N ARG A 133 12.57 -7.49 16.05
CA ARG A 133 11.82 -7.37 17.32
C ARG A 133 11.47 -8.72 17.93
N ALA A 134 11.09 -9.68 17.08
CA ALA A 134 10.58 -10.96 17.53
C ALA A 134 11.68 -11.97 17.87
N THR A 135 12.87 -11.84 17.27
CA THR A 135 13.97 -12.78 17.49
C THR A 135 14.60 -12.63 18.87
N GLY A 136 14.88 -13.75 19.52
CA GLY A 136 15.71 -13.83 20.72
C GLY A 136 17.22 -13.91 20.44
N ASP A 137 17.62 -14.01 19.16
CA ASP A 137 19.02 -14.06 18.75
C ASP A 137 19.56 -12.63 18.54
N ASP A 138 20.44 -12.20 19.45
CA ASP A 138 21.05 -10.88 19.45
C ASP A 138 21.94 -10.63 18.22
N ALA A 139 22.66 -11.65 17.73
CA ALA A 139 23.55 -11.53 16.58
C ALA A 139 22.74 -11.38 15.28
N LEU A 140 21.67 -12.15 15.14
CA LEU A 140 20.72 -12.00 14.03
C LEU A 140 20.06 -10.62 14.09
N ARG A 141 19.57 -10.20 15.27
CA ARG A 141 18.96 -8.88 15.46
C ARG A 141 19.89 -7.76 15.03
N ASP A 142 21.15 -7.78 15.47
CA ASP A 142 22.14 -6.77 15.11
C ASP A 142 22.46 -6.78 13.61
N THR A 143 22.58 -7.95 12.99
CA THR A 143 22.81 -8.08 11.55
C THR A 143 21.66 -7.45 10.75
N LEU A 144 20.41 -7.75 11.12
CA LEU A 144 19.21 -7.21 10.51
C LEU A 144 19.14 -5.68 10.63
N LEU A 145 19.36 -5.15 11.83
CA LEU A 145 19.31 -3.69 12.08
C LEU A 145 20.43 -2.94 11.37
N ASN A 146 21.63 -3.52 11.30
CA ASN A 146 22.77 -2.93 10.59
C ASN A 146 22.51 -2.90 9.08
N ALA A 147 22.00 -3.99 8.51
CA ALA A 147 21.65 -4.05 7.09
C ALA A 147 20.55 -3.05 6.73
N LEU A 148 19.51 -2.94 7.56
CA LEU A 148 18.44 -1.95 7.35
C LEU A 148 18.96 -0.50 7.49
N THR A 149 19.83 -0.26 8.47
CA THR A 149 20.50 1.05 8.64
C THR A 149 21.32 1.42 7.41
N GLU A 150 22.09 0.48 6.86
CA GLU A 150 22.89 0.65 5.65
C GLU A 150 22.02 0.91 4.43
N ALA A 151 20.99 0.07 4.19
CA ALA A 151 20.05 0.23 3.08
C ALA A 151 19.40 1.62 3.10
N LEU A 152 18.86 2.02 4.26
CA LEU A 152 18.24 3.34 4.42
C LEU A 152 19.25 4.48 4.40
N ARG A 153 20.57 4.26 4.46
CA ARG A 153 21.53 5.36 4.23
C ARG A 153 21.62 5.75 2.76
N ARG A 154 21.30 4.82 1.86
CA ARG A 154 21.37 5.02 0.40
C ARG A 154 20.16 5.76 -0.15
N VAL A 155 19.08 5.83 0.63
CA VAL A 155 17.85 6.52 0.24
C VAL A 155 17.94 8.00 0.62
N PRO A 156 17.71 8.93 -0.33
CA PRO A 156 17.57 10.35 -0.01
C PRO A 156 16.22 10.60 0.67
N PHE A 157 16.27 11.24 1.85
CA PHE A 157 15.10 11.73 2.59
C PHE A 157 15.00 13.25 2.42
N THR A 158 14.55 13.67 1.23
CA THR A 158 14.44 15.06 0.80
C THR A 158 13.06 15.63 1.13
N THR A 159 12.01 15.30 0.36
CA THR A 159 10.63 15.76 0.57
C THR A 159 9.58 14.70 0.19
N VAL A 160 8.40 14.79 0.80
CA VAL A 160 7.18 14.02 0.44
C VAL A 160 6.01 14.98 0.47
N SER A 161 5.02 14.78 -0.39
CA SER A 161 3.80 15.58 -0.41
C SER A 161 2.80 15.16 0.67
N ARG A 162 1.87 16.06 0.98
CA ARG A 162 0.74 15.78 1.89
C ARG A 162 -0.05 14.54 1.44
N LEU A 163 -0.33 14.41 0.14
CA LEU A 163 -1.08 13.28 -0.41
C LEU A 163 -0.29 11.96 -0.30
N GLN A 164 1.02 11.97 -0.53
CA GLN A 164 1.88 10.80 -0.32
C GLN A 164 1.80 10.28 1.12
N LEU A 165 1.92 11.20 2.08
CA LEU A 165 1.83 10.86 3.50
C LEU A 165 0.43 10.37 3.90
N MET A 166 -0.62 11.03 3.42
CA MET A 166 -2.01 10.66 3.68
C MET A 166 -2.33 9.25 3.16
N LEU A 167 -1.97 8.96 1.90
CA LEU A 167 -2.19 7.63 1.32
C LEU A 167 -1.41 6.55 2.08
N ALA A 168 -0.12 6.78 2.36
CA ALA A 168 0.67 5.83 3.14
C ALA A 168 0.08 5.58 4.54
N ALA A 169 -0.39 6.63 5.21
CA ALA A 169 -1.04 6.52 6.52
C ALA A 169 -2.32 5.66 6.46
N LYS A 170 -3.24 5.97 5.54
CA LYS A 170 -4.52 5.27 5.39
C LYS A 170 -4.33 3.81 4.97
N LEU A 171 -3.35 3.54 4.09
CA LEU A 171 -3.16 2.21 3.51
C LEU A 171 -2.34 1.28 4.40
N TYR A 172 -1.32 1.81 5.07
CA TYR A 172 -0.37 0.99 5.83
C TYR A 172 -0.45 1.17 7.35
N GLY A 173 -1.46 1.90 7.86
CA GLY A 173 -1.72 1.98 9.30
C GLY A 173 -0.56 2.60 10.07
N LEU A 174 0.04 3.67 9.54
CA LEU A 174 1.18 4.31 10.16
C LEU A 174 0.75 4.99 11.48
N PRO A 175 1.37 4.69 12.65
CA PRO A 175 0.91 5.16 13.96
C PRO A 175 0.87 6.70 14.12
N TRP A 176 1.55 7.41 13.25
CA TRP A 176 1.67 8.87 13.20
C TRP A 176 0.82 9.50 12.08
N GLY A 177 0.13 8.70 11.27
CA GLY A 177 -0.64 9.15 10.11
C GLY A 177 -1.71 10.21 10.43
N VAL A 178 -2.33 10.10 11.61
CA VAL A 178 -3.28 11.09 12.13
C VAL A 178 -2.59 12.43 12.42
N ARG A 179 -1.36 12.41 12.94
CA ARG A 179 -0.61 13.63 13.28
C ARG A 179 -0.13 14.37 12.03
N ILE A 180 0.24 13.67 10.96
CA ILE A 180 0.65 14.33 9.72
C ILE A 180 -0.50 15.11 9.10
N GLY A 181 -1.68 14.51 9.00
CA GLY A 181 -2.85 15.18 8.43
C GLY A 181 -3.27 16.42 9.23
N GLN A 182 -2.91 16.47 10.51
CA GLN A 182 -3.12 17.61 11.41
C GLN A 182 -2.00 18.66 11.35
N ILE A 183 -0.76 18.27 11.03
CA ILE A 183 0.41 19.16 11.02
C ILE A 183 0.71 19.71 9.61
N VAL A 184 0.47 18.92 8.56
CA VAL A 184 0.62 19.32 7.17
C VAL A 184 -0.73 19.81 6.67
N THR A 185 -1.03 21.05 7.03
CA THR A 185 -2.20 21.81 6.58
C THR A 185 -2.05 22.24 5.12
N GLU A 186 -3.14 22.66 4.46
CA GLU A 186 -3.13 22.99 3.02
C GLU A 186 -2.15 24.13 2.67
N ASP A 187 -1.95 25.08 3.58
CA ASP A 187 -1.00 26.20 3.46
C ASP A 187 0.47 25.76 3.42
N LEU A 188 0.79 24.57 3.96
CA LEU A 188 2.14 23.99 3.87
C LEU A 188 2.33 23.09 2.63
N GLY A 189 1.29 22.89 1.81
CA GLY A 189 1.34 22.02 0.63
C GLY A 189 2.39 22.41 -0.41
N ASN A 190 2.70 23.71 -0.51
CA ASN A 190 3.71 24.22 -1.44
C ASN A 190 5.16 23.98 -0.98
N VAL A 191 5.36 23.67 0.30
CA VAL A 191 6.69 23.38 0.89
C VAL A 191 7.02 21.88 0.75
N PHE A 192 5.99 21.05 0.74
CA PHE A 192 6.08 19.59 0.66
C PHE A 192 5.74 19.10 -0.75
N THR A 193 6.72 19.14 -1.64
CA THR A 193 6.56 18.68 -3.03
C THR A 193 7.06 17.25 -3.21
N GLU A 194 6.48 16.56 -4.20
CA GLU A 194 6.96 15.24 -4.63
C GLU A 194 8.37 15.38 -5.21
N ASP A 195 9.31 14.62 -4.63
CA ASP A 195 10.68 14.56 -5.14
C ASP A 195 10.76 13.70 -6.42
N SER A 196 11.31 14.29 -7.48
CA SER A 196 11.53 13.67 -8.79
C SER A 196 12.72 12.71 -8.86
N THR A 197 13.44 12.49 -7.75
CA THR A 197 14.59 11.58 -7.70
C THR A 197 14.25 10.18 -8.22
N SER A 198 15.17 9.66 -9.02
CA SER A 198 15.11 8.32 -9.64
C SER A 198 14.93 7.21 -8.61
N ASP A 199 14.30 6.11 -9.03
CA ASP A 199 14.12 4.91 -8.22
C ASP A 199 15.43 4.14 -7.96
N SER A 200 16.53 4.50 -8.64
CA SER A 200 17.82 3.81 -8.51
C SER A 200 18.33 3.73 -7.07
N ALA A 201 18.11 4.77 -6.26
CA ALA A 201 18.51 4.75 -4.85
C ALA A 201 17.74 3.70 -4.03
N PHE A 202 16.48 3.43 -4.38
CA PHE A 202 15.69 2.37 -3.74
C PHE A 202 16.15 0.99 -4.19
N ASP A 203 16.52 0.83 -5.47
CA ASP A 203 17.10 -0.42 -5.98
C ASP A 203 18.45 -0.74 -5.31
N ASP A 204 19.32 0.26 -5.15
CA ASP A 204 20.60 0.13 -4.45
C ASP A 204 20.41 -0.26 -2.97
N ALA A 205 19.40 0.31 -2.32
CA ALA A 205 19.02 -0.04 -0.96
C ALA A 205 18.45 -1.47 -0.87
N LEU A 206 17.62 -1.87 -1.83
CA LEU A 206 17.10 -3.24 -1.94
C LEU A 206 18.23 -4.26 -2.14
N GLY A 207 19.27 -3.89 -2.90
CA GLY A 207 20.47 -4.72 -3.09
C GLY A 207 21.13 -5.11 -1.76
N VAL A 208 21.21 -4.18 -0.80
CA VAL A 208 21.74 -4.44 0.55
C VAL A 208 20.89 -5.50 1.27
N LEU A 209 19.57 -5.31 1.29
CA LEU A 209 18.67 -6.21 2.01
C LEU A 209 18.65 -7.61 1.40
N ARG A 210 18.70 -7.70 0.06
CA ARG A 210 18.79 -8.98 -0.66
C ARG A 210 20.08 -9.73 -0.37
N GLY A 211 21.17 -9.02 -0.06
CA GLY A 211 22.44 -9.61 0.38
C GLY A 211 22.33 -10.44 1.67
N LEU A 212 21.31 -10.21 2.50
CA LEU A 212 21.10 -10.98 3.74
C LEU A 212 20.78 -12.45 3.48
N VAL A 213 20.10 -12.76 2.38
CA VAL A 213 19.58 -14.12 2.08
C VAL A 213 20.71 -15.15 2.00
N GLY A 214 21.92 -14.75 1.59
CA GLY A 214 23.09 -15.64 1.53
C GLY A 214 23.87 -15.76 2.84
N GLY A 215 23.67 -14.85 3.79
CA GLY A 215 24.46 -14.79 5.04
C GLY A 215 23.98 -15.75 6.13
N PHE A 216 22.75 -16.26 6.01
CA PHE A 216 22.15 -17.19 6.95
C PHE A 216 21.97 -18.55 6.27
N GLY A 217 22.42 -19.62 6.91
CA GLY A 217 22.22 -20.98 6.40
C GLY A 217 20.73 -21.32 6.25
N LYS A 218 20.42 -22.27 5.36
CA LYS A 218 19.05 -22.79 5.24
C LYS A 218 18.76 -23.70 6.44
N VAL A 219 17.89 -23.27 7.36
CA VAL A 219 17.54 -24.04 8.57
C VAL A 219 16.30 -24.92 8.37
N GLY A 220 15.58 -24.77 7.24
CA GLY A 220 14.40 -25.59 6.94
C GLY A 220 13.75 -25.22 5.61
N VAL A 221 12.56 -25.79 5.36
CA VAL A 221 11.73 -25.54 4.18
C VAL A 221 10.38 -25.00 4.63
N VAL A 222 9.94 -23.90 4.01
CA VAL A 222 8.60 -23.33 4.21
C VAL A 222 7.83 -23.50 2.90
N PHE A 223 6.65 -24.11 2.98
CA PHE A 223 5.73 -24.20 1.85
C PHE A 223 4.63 -23.14 2.01
N GLY A 224 4.40 -22.33 0.98
CA GLY A 224 3.31 -21.36 0.93
C GLY A 224 2.26 -21.79 -0.09
N VAL A 225 0.99 -21.74 0.28
CA VAL A 225 -0.15 -22.01 -0.61
C VAL A 225 -1.14 -20.86 -0.51
N GLY A 226 -1.55 -20.32 -1.66
CA GLY A 226 -2.65 -19.35 -1.71
C GLY A 226 -3.99 -20.06 -1.54
N HIS A 227 -4.80 -19.63 -0.59
CA HIS A 227 -6.12 -20.19 -0.32
C HIS A 227 -7.10 -19.05 -0.03
N ALA A 228 -8.27 -19.09 -0.68
CA ALA A 228 -9.39 -18.21 -0.39
C ALA A 228 -10.55 -19.07 0.14
N HIS A 229 -10.79 -18.98 1.44
CA HIS A 229 -11.95 -19.59 2.06
C HIS A 229 -13.13 -18.63 1.96
N ILE A 230 -14.22 -19.06 1.33
CA ILE A 230 -15.46 -18.29 1.24
C ILE A 230 -16.60 -19.20 1.69
N ASP A 231 -17.23 -18.84 2.80
CA ASP A 231 -18.42 -19.53 3.26
C ASP A 231 -19.60 -19.31 2.31
N ALA A 232 -20.23 -20.41 1.89
CA ALA A 232 -21.34 -20.39 0.93
C ALA A 232 -22.59 -19.66 1.47
N ALA A 233 -22.78 -19.68 2.79
CA ALA A 233 -23.74 -18.86 3.52
C ALA A 233 -23.33 -18.86 5.00
N TRP A 234 -23.01 -17.68 5.53
CA TRP A 234 -22.64 -17.52 6.94
C TRP A 234 -23.34 -16.29 7.52
N LEU A 235 -22.72 -15.12 7.40
CA LEU A 235 -23.28 -13.84 7.86
C LEU A 235 -23.86 -13.01 6.70
N TRP A 236 -24.10 -13.66 5.56
CA TRP A 236 -24.70 -13.11 4.36
C TRP A 236 -25.52 -14.19 3.62
N PRO A 237 -26.50 -13.81 2.79
CA PRO A 237 -27.26 -14.75 1.98
C PRO A 237 -26.41 -15.34 0.83
N PHE A 238 -26.85 -16.47 0.27
CA PHE A 238 -26.20 -17.13 -0.88
C PHE A 238 -25.96 -16.19 -2.07
N GLU A 239 -26.86 -15.23 -2.31
CA GLU A 239 -26.71 -14.25 -3.39
C GLU A 239 -25.45 -13.39 -3.24
N GLU A 240 -25.06 -13.08 -2.00
CA GLU A 240 -23.85 -12.33 -1.73
C GLU A 240 -22.60 -13.21 -1.95
N SER A 241 -22.64 -14.49 -1.59
CA SER A 241 -21.54 -15.42 -1.92
C SER A 241 -21.32 -15.57 -3.42
N ARG A 242 -22.40 -15.59 -4.21
CA ARG A 242 -22.31 -15.59 -5.68
C ARG A 242 -21.65 -14.33 -6.26
N ARG A 243 -21.60 -13.23 -5.50
CA ARG A 243 -20.89 -12.00 -5.90
C ARG A 243 -19.44 -11.99 -5.45
N LYS A 244 -19.14 -12.66 -4.32
CA LYS A 244 -17.78 -12.76 -3.75
C LYS A 244 -16.92 -13.80 -4.46
N VAL A 245 -17.52 -14.78 -5.13
CA VAL A 245 -16.88 -15.79 -6.00
C VAL A 245 -16.80 -15.28 -7.43
#